data_AF-A0A954IBL9-F1
#
_entry.id   AF-A0A954IBL9-F1
#
_cell.length_a   1.000
_cell.length_b   1.000
_cell.length_c   1.000
_cell.angle_alpha   90.00
_cell.angle_beta   90.00
_cell.angle_gamma   90.00
#
_symmetry.space_group_name_H-M   'P 1'
#
loop_
_entity.id
_entity.type
_entity.pdbx_description
1 polymer ?
#
loop_
_entity_poly.entity_id
_entity_poly.type
_entity_poly.pdbx_seq_one_letter_code
_entity_poly.pdbx_strand_id
1 'polypeptide(L)' 'HGPLESFCFNRLTEAAVAQNKEMEELMRWLSTRFARPVFMSGSGSTVFLIARSPREGTALRDRIAQFTGLPCWRLRV' A
#
# COMPACT_ATOMS: atom_id res chain seq x y z
N HIS A 1 -3.43 -6.15 22.42
CA HIS A 1 -4.04 -5.76 21.12
C HIS A 1 -3.25 -6.39 19.98
N GLY A 2 -3.89 -6.66 18.83
CA GLY A 2 -3.24 -7.22 17.63
C GLY A 2 -2.38 -6.21 16.86
N PRO A 3 -1.70 -6.62 15.78
CA PRO A 3 -0.94 -5.73 14.90
C PRO A 3 -1.84 -4.67 14.26
N LEU A 4 -1.35 -3.46 13.99
CA LEU A 4 -2.15 -2.36 13.42
C LEU A 4 -2.84 -2.76 12.11
N GLU A 5 -2.14 -3.57 11.30
CA GLU A 5 -2.62 -4.14 10.05
C GLU A 5 -3.94 -4.91 10.20
N SER A 6 -4.22 -5.54 11.34
CA SER A 6 -5.47 -6.30 11.55
C SER A 6 -6.71 -5.41 11.65
N PHE A 7 -6.53 -4.11 11.87
CA PHE A 7 -7.62 -3.13 11.95
C PHE A 7 -7.85 -2.42 10.61
N CYS A 8 -6.98 -2.63 9.62
CA CYS A 8 -7.11 -2.04 8.30
C CYS A 8 -7.82 -3.02 7.36
N PHE A 9 -9.03 -2.65 6.97
CA PHE A 9 -9.78 -3.37 5.94
C PHE A 9 -10.58 -2.36 5.12
N ASN A 10 -10.88 -2.72 3.88
CA ASN A 10 -11.72 -1.92 3.02
C ASN A 10 -12.61 -2.85 2.19
N ARG A 11 -13.93 -2.77 2.45
CA ARG A 11 -14.94 -3.64 1.83
C ARG A 11 -15.08 -3.41 0.32
N LEU A 12 -14.59 -2.30 -0.20
CA LEU A 12 -14.62 -1.98 -1.62
C LEU A 12 -13.42 -2.58 -2.38
N THR A 13 -12.42 -3.11 -1.68
CA THR A 13 -11.16 -3.57 -2.30
C THR A 13 -11.39 -4.64 -3.36
N GLU A 14 -12.20 -5.65 -3.05
CA GLU A 14 -12.44 -6.77 -3.96
C GLU A 14 -13.11 -6.31 -5.27
N ALA A 15 -14.16 -5.51 -5.16
CA ALA A 15 -14.86 -4.96 -6.32
C ALA A 15 -13.97 -4.00 -7.15
N ALA A 16 -13.15 -3.18 -6.49
CA ALA A 16 -12.24 -2.26 -7.16
C ALA A 16 -11.08 -3.00 -7.87
N VAL A 17 -10.52 -4.04 -7.25
CA VAL A 17 -9.51 -4.92 -7.84
C VAL A 17 -10.06 -5.63 -9.09
N ALA A 18 -11.30 -6.13 -9.03
CA ALA A 18 -11.93 -6.79 -10.17
C ALA A 18 -12.12 -5.86 -11.39
N GLN A 19 -12.25 -4.55 -11.16
CA GLN A 19 -12.47 -3.55 -12.22
C GLN A 19 -11.18 -2.82 -12.65
N ASN A 20 -10.12 -2.86 -11.84
CA ASN A 20 -8.88 -2.12 -12.06
C ASN A 20 -7.67 -3.06 -11.91
N LYS A 21 -7.27 -3.67 -13.05
CA LYS A 21 -6.18 -4.64 -13.10
C LYS A 21 -4.84 -4.03 -12.74
N GLU A 22 -4.59 -2.79 -13.13
CA GLU A 22 -3.36 -2.06 -12.83
C GLU A 22 -3.20 -1.86 -11.32
N MET A 23 -4.29 -1.58 -10.60
CA MET A 23 -4.29 -1.50 -9.15
C MET A 23 -4.08 -2.88 -8.51
N GLU A 24 -4.71 -3.93 -9.04
CA GLU A 24 -4.46 -5.32 -8.58
C GLU A 24 -2.98 -5.68 -8.68
N GLU A 25 -2.39 -5.45 -9.85
CA GLU A 25 -0.98 -5.73 -10.14
C GLU A 25 -0.07 -4.92 -9.21
N LEU A 26 -0.37 -3.63 -8.99
CA LEU A 26 0.36 -2.79 -8.06
C LEU A 26 0.27 -3.32 -6.62
N MET A 27 -0.93 -3.69 -6.15
CA MET A 27 -1.13 -4.24 -4.81
C MET A 27 -0.38 -5.56 -4.62
N ARG A 28 -0.45 -6.46 -5.62
CA ARG A 28 0.25 -7.75 -5.59
C ARG A 28 1.76 -7.56 -5.62
N TRP A 29 2.25 -6.65 -6.46
CA TRP A 29 3.66 -6.32 -6.57
C TRP A 29 4.20 -5.74 -5.26
N LEU A 30 3.53 -4.73 -4.69
CA LEU A 30 3.90 -4.13 -3.42
C LEU A 30 3.90 -5.16 -2.28
N SER A 31 2.86 -6.00 -2.21
CA SER A 31 2.72 -7.02 -1.17
C SER A 31 3.86 -8.04 -1.21
N THR A 32 4.17 -8.54 -2.41
CA THR A 32 5.26 -9.51 -2.62
C THR A 32 6.62 -8.88 -2.38
N ARG A 33 6.85 -7.68 -2.94
CA ARG A 33 8.17 -7.02 -2.93
C ARG A 33 8.61 -6.61 -1.53
N PHE A 34 7.66 -6.19 -0.70
CA PHE A 34 7.92 -5.69 0.65
C PHE A 34 7.53 -6.70 1.74
N ALA A 35 6.94 -7.85 1.38
CA ALA A 35 6.46 -8.89 2.29
C ALA A 35 5.47 -8.36 3.34
N ARG A 36 4.51 -7.54 2.91
CA ARG A 36 3.58 -6.82 3.79
C ARG A 36 2.19 -6.63 3.19
N PRO A 37 1.13 -6.55 4.00
CA PRO A 37 -0.19 -6.21 3.52
C PRO A 37 -0.23 -4.82 2.88
N VAL A 38 -0.95 -4.72 1.75
CA VAL A 38 -1.24 -3.46 1.04
C VAL A 38 -2.73 -3.20 1.15
N PHE A 39 -3.09 -1.95 1.38
CA PHE A 39 -4.47 -1.55 1.62
C PHE A 39 -4.90 -0.50 0.59
N MET A 40 -6.19 -0.51 0.24
CA MET A 40 -6.79 0.54 -0.58
C MET A 40 -7.44 1.59 0.32
N SER A 41 -7.23 2.87 0.03
CA SER A 41 -7.87 3.99 0.71
C SER A 41 -9.21 4.35 0.06
N GLY A 42 -10.29 4.46 0.85
CA GLY A 42 -11.61 4.89 0.38
C GLY A 42 -12.17 4.02 -0.75
N SER A 43 -12.64 4.63 -1.84
CA SER A 43 -13.07 3.91 -3.05
C SER A 43 -11.92 3.56 -4.00
N GLY A 44 -10.67 3.78 -3.61
CA GLY A 44 -9.51 3.71 -4.50
C GLY A 44 -9.36 4.97 -5.36
N SER A 45 -8.35 5.04 -6.23
CA SER A 45 -7.33 4.01 -6.55
C SER A 45 -6.06 4.09 -5.71
N THR A 46 -6.02 4.97 -4.70
CA THR A 46 -4.83 5.10 -3.85
C THR A 46 -4.65 3.86 -2.98
N VAL A 47 -3.46 3.27 -3.03
CA VAL A 47 -3.05 2.14 -2.18
C VAL A 47 -1.92 2.55 -1.25
N PHE A 48 -1.83 1.93 -0.08
CA PHE A 48 -0.84 2.27 0.93
C PHE A 48 -0.32 1.04 1.68
N LEU A 49 0.88 1.21 2.21
CA LEU A 49 1.54 0.30 3.14
C LEU A 49 1.62 0.98 4.50
N ILE A 50 1.47 0.23 5.58
CA ILE A 50 1.68 0.72 6.94
C ILE A 50 3.16 0.57 7.26
N ALA A 51 3.84 1.62 7.72
CA ALA A 51 5.20 1.52 8.24
C ALA A 51 5.18 1.38 9.78
N ARG A 52 6.09 0.60 10.34
CA ARG A 52 6.28 0.39 11.79
C ARG A 52 7.02 1.55 12.46
N SER A 53 7.69 2.39 11.67
CA SER A 53 8.38 3.59 12.16
C SER A 53 8.48 4.66 11.07
N PRO A 54 8.71 5.94 11.45
CA PRO A 54 8.97 7.01 10.48
C PRO A 54 10.17 6.72 9.56
N ARG A 55 11.24 6.13 10.11
CA ARG A 55 12.44 5.73 9.35
C ARG A 55 12.11 4.68 8.30
N GLU A 56 11.32 3.67 8.67
CA GLU A 56 10.86 2.66 7.72
C GLU A 56 9.96 3.28 6.64
N GLY A 57 9.07 4.20 7.00
CA GLY A 57 8.22 4.90 6.02
C GLY A 57 9.03 5.65 4.96
N THR A 58 10.13 6.30 5.35
CA THR A 58 11.05 6.93 4.40
C THR A 58 11.74 5.89 3.52
N ALA A 59 12.26 4.80 4.09
CA ALA A 59 12.94 3.75 3.32
C ALA A 59 11.99 3.03 2.33
N LEU A 60 10.74 2.79 2.72
CA LEU A 60 9.71 2.22 1.85
C LEU A 60 9.39 3.17 0.69
N ARG A 61 9.15 4.45 0.97
CA ARG A 61 8.91 5.47 -0.06
C ARG A 61 10.04 5.50 -1.08
N ASP A 62 11.29 5.55 -0.62
CA ASP A 62 12.46 5.66 -1.49
C ASP A 62 12.62 4.41 -2.37
N ARG A 63 12.41 3.22 -1.79
CA ARG A 63 12.44 1.96 -2.54
C ARG A 63 11.31 1.88 -3.57
N ILE A 64 10.09 2.25 -3.21
CA ILE A 64 8.95 2.25 -4.15
C ILE A 64 9.23 3.19 -5.31
N ALA A 65 9.68 4.42 -5.02
CA ALA A 65 10.05 5.39 -6.05
C ALA A 65 11.18 4.87 -6.95
N GLN A 66 12.21 4.24 -6.37
CA GLN A 66 13.31 3.65 -7.12
C GLN A 66 12.85 2.52 -8.07
N PHE A 67 11.96 1.62 -7.62
CA PHE A 67 11.52 0.48 -8.44
C PHE A 67 10.49 0.85 -9.50
N THR A 68 9.64 1.83 -9.21
CA THR A 68 8.54 2.22 -10.11
C THR A 68 8.93 3.37 -11.04
N GLY A 69 9.92 4.17 -10.67
CA GLY A 69 10.20 5.46 -11.33
C GLY A 69 9.10 6.50 -11.10
N LEU A 70 8.13 6.23 -10.21
CA LEU A 70 6.98 7.08 -9.97
C LEU A 70 7.09 7.85 -8.64
N PRO A 71 6.47 9.04 -8.53
CA PRO A 71 6.36 9.75 -7.27
C PRO A 71 5.65 8.90 -6.20
N CYS A 72 6.28 8.73 -5.05
CA CYS A 72 5.71 8.05 -3.88
C CYS A 72 5.69 9.00 -2.68
N TRP A 73 4.60 8.99 -1.93
CA TRP A 73 4.37 9.91 -0.81
C TRP A 73 4.35 9.18 0.52
N ARG A 74 4.92 9.80 1.56
CA ARG A 74 4.78 9.36 2.94
C ARG A 74 3.78 10.27 3.63
N LEU A 75 2.64 9.74 4.07
CA LEU A 75 1.71 10.48 4.92
C LEU A 75 2.43 10.87 6.22
N ARG A 76 2.39 12.16 6.58
CA ARG A 76 2.80 12.67 7.88
C ARG A 76 1.53 13.10 8.59
N VAL A 77 1.32 12.57 9.80
CA VAL A 77 0.31 13.07 10.74
C VAL A 77 1.01 14.01 11.71
#